data_AF-A3UA76-F1
#
_entry.id   AF-A3UA76-F1
#
_cell.length_a   1.000
_cell.length_b   1.000
_cell.length_c   1.000
_cell.angle_alpha   90.00
_cell.angle_beta   90.00
_cell.angle_gamma   90.00
#
_symmetry.space_group_name_H-M   'P 1'
#
loop_
_entity.id
_entity.type
_entity.pdbx_description
1 polymer ?
#
loop_
_entity_poly.entity_id
_entity_poly.type
_entity_poly.pdbx_seq_one_letter_code
_entity_poly.pdbx_strand_id
1 'polypeptide(L)'
;MEAALNKLLNQFINIIEEHYSINQINLPIISIAIDCCEKHIIDIRKVFGTYNFDSTNAEVKFFKYQKPVIYGHLKYYLHIQSYLIYKGSGSITQQRQLVDNNIKKLKKGLKPFAEFVTYCKQGRSELDEYYYLRKNKSLWPITYRSACIYDPDFSTSHDELRAEIVAYDLIMKFYEKELETLRIKELNAYVVDSSNENKFNLEWTSNKIDLVELIYALQTSRAIQNGKISITTLANVFGTVFNTDLSNIHRTYVELKSRKKDRCKFMKYLMVALENRVITEES
;
A
#
# COMPACT_ATOMS: atom_id res chain seq x y z
N MET A 1 27.26 -21.06 10.65
CA MET A 1 25.80 -20.89 10.61
C MET A 1 25.38 -19.43 10.44
N GLU A 2 25.84 -18.53 11.33
CA GLU A 2 25.34 -17.15 11.37
C GLU A 2 25.50 -16.40 10.03
N ALA A 3 26.64 -16.54 9.34
CA ALA A 3 26.85 -15.97 8.02
C ALA A 3 25.87 -16.51 6.95
N ALA A 4 25.55 -17.80 6.99
CA ALA A 4 24.60 -18.42 6.07
C ALA A 4 23.16 -17.97 6.36
N LEU A 5 22.77 -17.88 7.64
CA LEU A 5 21.46 -17.36 8.05
C LEU A 5 21.30 -15.88 7.69
N ASN A 6 22.33 -15.05 7.92
CA ASN A 6 22.32 -13.65 7.50
C ASN A 6 22.22 -13.52 5.98
N LYS A 7 22.93 -14.36 5.22
CA LYS A 7 22.84 -14.39 3.75
C LYS A 7 21.42 -14.72 3.29
N LEU A 8 20.80 -15.78 3.82
CA LEU A 8 19.43 -16.16 3.49
C LEU A 8 18.41 -15.08 3.87
N LEU A 9 18.60 -14.44 5.04
CA LEU A 9 17.73 -13.35 5.48
C LEU A 9 17.87 -12.12 4.57
N ASN A 10 19.08 -11.74 4.19
CA ASN A 10 19.30 -10.61 3.29
C ASN A 10 18.74 -10.90 1.90
N GLN A 11 18.90 -12.13 1.39
CA GLN A 11 18.28 -12.57 0.14
C GLN A 11 16.76 -12.46 0.21
N PHE A 12 16.15 -12.91 1.32
CA PHE A 12 14.72 -12.79 1.55
C PHE A 12 14.25 -11.33 1.57
N ILE A 13 14.93 -10.47 2.33
CA ILE A 13 14.59 -9.04 2.45
C ILE A 13 14.67 -8.36 1.09
N ASN A 14 15.77 -8.57 0.33
CA ASN A 14 15.93 -7.98 -0.99
C ASN A 14 14.81 -8.41 -1.94
N ILE A 15 14.46 -9.70 -1.97
CA ILE A 15 13.35 -10.20 -2.79
C ILE A 15 12.04 -9.50 -2.40
N ILE A 16 11.80 -9.30 -1.10
CA ILE A 16 10.58 -8.64 -0.64
C ILE A 16 10.53 -7.15 -0.99
N GLU A 17 11.62 -6.44 -0.79
CA GLU A 17 11.71 -5.01 -1.07
C GLU A 17 11.64 -4.71 -2.57
N GLU A 18 12.25 -5.55 -3.42
CA GLU A 18 12.25 -5.37 -4.87
C GLU A 18 10.92 -5.77 -5.53
N HIS A 19 10.25 -6.84 -5.04
CA HIS A 19 9.11 -7.44 -5.75
C HIS A 19 7.73 -7.24 -5.10
N TYR A 20 7.65 -6.86 -3.82
CA TYR A 20 6.37 -6.76 -3.10
C TYR A 20 6.09 -5.38 -2.51
N SER A 21 6.47 -4.33 -3.24
CA SER A 21 6.09 -2.97 -2.88
C SER A 21 4.58 -2.87 -2.71
N ILE A 22 4.15 -2.25 -1.59
CA ILE A 22 2.75 -2.12 -1.12
C ILE A 22 1.81 -1.51 -2.20
N ASN A 23 2.38 -0.98 -3.28
CA ASN A 23 1.70 -0.31 -4.38
C ASN A 23 1.00 -1.22 -5.39
N GLN A 24 1.29 -2.53 -5.43
CA GLN A 24 0.69 -3.44 -6.43
C GLN A 24 0.28 -4.80 -5.87
N ILE A 25 -0.33 -4.84 -4.69
CA ILE A 25 -0.75 -6.11 -4.07
C ILE A 25 -2.00 -6.68 -4.77
N ASN A 26 -1.86 -7.88 -5.35
CA ASN A 26 -2.97 -8.68 -5.89
C ASN A 26 -2.78 -10.17 -5.54
N LEU A 27 -3.81 -11.01 -5.77
CA LEU A 27 -3.80 -12.42 -5.39
C LEU A 27 -2.63 -13.22 -6.01
N PRO A 28 -2.31 -13.13 -7.31
CA PRO A 28 -1.14 -13.80 -7.88
C PRO A 28 0.17 -13.44 -7.19
N ILE A 29 0.41 -12.15 -6.94
CA ILE A 29 1.64 -11.66 -6.29
C ILE A 29 1.73 -12.20 -4.86
N ILE A 30 0.61 -12.20 -4.12
CA ILE A 30 0.55 -12.75 -2.76
C ILE A 30 0.85 -14.26 -2.75
N SER A 31 0.36 -15.02 -3.73
CA SER A 31 0.67 -16.45 -3.84
C SER A 31 2.18 -16.69 -4.00
N ILE A 32 2.82 -15.97 -4.92
CA ILE A 32 4.28 -16.06 -5.12
C ILE A 32 5.03 -15.66 -3.84
N ALA A 33 4.56 -14.65 -3.12
CA ALA A 33 5.16 -14.21 -1.87
C ALA A 33 5.06 -15.27 -0.76
N ILE A 34 3.93 -15.97 -0.67
CA ILE A 34 3.74 -17.11 0.24
C ILE A 34 4.73 -18.23 -0.11
N ASP A 35 4.81 -18.63 -1.38
CA ASP A 35 5.73 -19.68 -1.84
C ASP A 35 7.20 -19.31 -1.53
N CYS A 36 7.55 -18.03 -1.71
CA CYS A 36 8.87 -17.51 -1.36
C CYS A 36 9.17 -17.62 0.14
N CYS A 37 8.21 -17.27 1.00
CA CYS A 37 8.35 -17.40 2.45
C CYS A 37 8.54 -18.88 2.85
N GLU A 38 7.72 -19.78 2.32
CA GLU A 38 7.80 -21.22 2.60
C GLU A 38 9.15 -21.79 2.20
N LYS A 39 9.64 -21.44 1.01
CA LYS A 39 10.97 -21.84 0.53
C LYS A 39 12.08 -21.38 1.49
N HIS A 40 12.05 -20.11 1.92
CA HIS A 40 13.06 -19.59 2.85
C HIS A 40 12.98 -20.24 4.24
N ILE A 41 11.78 -20.58 4.71
CA ILE A 41 11.60 -21.35 5.95
C ILE A 41 12.27 -22.72 5.82
N ILE A 42 12.04 -23.42 4.71
CA ILE A 42 12.67 -24.72 4.42
C ILE A 42 14.20 -24.58 4.38
N ASP A 43 14.73 -23.57 3.70
CA ASP A 43 16.17 -23.38 3.55
C ASP A 43 16.84 -23.01 4.89
N ILE A 44 16.19 -22.19 5.73
CA ILE A 44 16.65 -21.95 7.09
C ILE A 44 16.64 -23.23 7.92
N ARG A 45 15.59 -24.06 7.82
CA ARG A 45 15.53 -25.34 8.55
C ARG A 45 16.64 -26.30 8.13
N LYS A 46 17.01 -26.36 6.85
CA LYS A 46 18.15 -27.17 6.38
C LYS A 46 19.47 -26.70 6.99
N VAL A 47 19.69 -25.39 7.08
CA VAL A 47 20.87 -24.82 7.75
C VAL A 47 20.84 -25.09 9.25
N PHE A 48 19.65 -25.14 9.85
CA PHE A 48 19.45 -25.35 11.29
C PHE A 48 19.67 -26.82 11.73
N GLY A 49 19.16 -27.79 10.99
CA GLY A 49 19.13 -29.22 11.38
C GLY A 49 20.49 -29.92 11.51
N THR A 50 21.60 -29.21 11.35
CA THR A 50 22.97 -29.76 11.37
C THR A 50 23.87 -29.20 12.48
N TYR A 51 23.39 -28.27 13.33
CA TYR A 51 24.31 -27.45 14.13
C TYR A 51 23.68 -26.81 15.39
N ASN A 52 24.53 -26.49 16.37
CA ASN A 52 24.17 -25.78 17.62
C ASN A 52 24.73 -24.34 17.58
N PHE A 53 24.01 -23.35 18.11
CA PHE A 53 24.51 -21.97 18.12
C PHE A 53 25.85 -21.82 18.85
N ASP A 54 26.74 -21.02 18.28
CA ASP A 54 28.08 -20.75 18.81
C ASP A 54 28.06 -19.92 20.12
N SER A 55 26.95 -19.23 20.38
CA SER A 55 26.73 -18.46 21.60
C SER A 55 25.23 -18.28 21.90
N THR A 56 24.92 -17.96 23.15
CA THR A 56 23.55 -17.57 23.56
C THR A 56 23.06 -16.35 22.80
N ASN A 57 23.94 -15.38 22.53
CA ASN A 57 23.59 -14.18 21.77
C ASN A 57 23.21 -14.51 20.31
N ALA A 58 23.91 -15.46 19.67
CA ALA A 58 23.56 -15.93 18.34
C ALA A 58 22.17 -16.60 18.31
N GLU A 59 21.85 -17.39 19.34
CA GLU A 59 20.52 -18.02 19.50
C GLU A 59 19.42 -16.97 19.71
N VAL A 60 19.64 -16.01 20.61
CA VAL A 60 18.74 -14.87 20.85
C VAL A 60 18.51 -14.11 19.55
N LYS A 61 19.57 -13.77 18.82
CA LYS A 61 19.50 -13.04 17.56
C LYS A 61 18.62 -13.76 16.54
N PHE A 62 18.77 -15.08 16.43
CA PHE A 62 17.98 -15.89 15.52
C PHE A 62 16.49 -15.86 15.87
N PHE A 63 16.13 -16.16 17.12
CA PHE A 63 14.74 -16.26 17.57
C PHE A 63 14.04 -14.91 17.78
N LYS A 64 14.80 -13.83 18.00
CA LYS A 64 14.26 -12.48 18.20
C LYS A 64 14.13 -11.67 16.91
N TYR A 65 15.06 -11.84 15.98
CA TYR A 65 15.16 -10.96 14.80
C TYR A 65 15.11 -11.71 13.46
N GLN A 66 15.79 -12.85 13.31
CA GLN A 66 15.93 -13.48 11.98
C GLN A 66 14.71 -14.33 11.63
N LYS A 67 14.37 -15.33 12.45
CA LYS A 67 13.22 -16.21 12.24
C LYS A 67 11.89 -15.43 12.23
N PRO A 68 11.64 -14.50 13.17
CA PRO A 68 10.38 -13.76 13.19
C PRO A 68 10.12 -12.89 11.97
N VAL A 69 11.16 -12.41 11.27
CA VAL A 69 10.98 -11.62 10.05
C VAL A 69 10.29 -12.47 8.99
N ILE A 70 10.78 -13.68 8.71
CA ILE A 70 10.22 -14.52 7.63
C ILE A 70 8.83 -15.05 8.01
N TYR A 71 8.68 -15.56 9.24
CA TYR A 71 7.37 -16.04 9.71
C TYR A 71 6.35 -14.90 9.84
N GLY A 72 6.79 -13.70 10.21
CA GLY A 72 5.93 -12.51 10.27
C GLY A 72 5.42 -12.11 8.88
N HIS A 73 6.28 -12.15 7.86
CA HIS A 73 5.87 -11.92 6.47
C HIS A 73 4.92 -13.01 5.96
N LEU A 74 5.16 -14.29 6.27
CA LEU A 74 4.23 -15.36 5.92
C LEU A 74 2.84 -15.12 6.54
N LYS A 75 2.78 -14.84 7.85
CA LYS A 75 1.52 -14.50 8.55
C LYS A 75 0.86 -13.27 7.93
N TYR A 76 1.63 -12.25 7.55
CA TYR A 76 1.14 -11.07 6.83
C TYR A 76 0.49 -11.47 5.49
N TYR A 77 1.20 -12.18 4.62
CA TYR A 77 0.69 -12.53 3.30
C TYR A 77 -0.55 -13.44 3.34
N LEU A 78 -0.59 -14.41 4.27
CA LEU A 78 -1.78 -15.24 4.49
C LEU A 78 -2.98 -14.39 4.93
N HIS A 79 -2.76 -13.40 5.81
CA HIS A 79 -3.80 -12.46 6.24
C HIS A 79 -4.30 -11.60 5.06
N ILE A 80 -3.38 -11.08 4.25
CA ILE A 80 -3.73 -10.28 3.06
C ILE A 80 -4.46 -11.11 2.01
N GLN A 81 -4.05 -12.36 1.77
CA GLN A 81 -4.75 -13.29 0.86
C GLN A 81 -6.20 -13.46 1.30
N SER A 82 -6.42 -13.78 2.57
CA SER A 82 -7.76 -13.90 3.16
C SER A 82 -8.56 -12.61 2.99
N TYR A 83 -7.96 -11.46 3.31
CA TYR A 83 -8.60 -10.17 3.12
C TYR A 83 -9.02 -9.93 1.66
N LEU A 84 -8.14 -10.19 0.68
CA LEU A 84 -8.42 -9.99 -0.74
C LEU A 84 -9.55 -10.90 -1.25
N ILE A 85 -9.61 -12.14 -0.77
CA ILE A 85 -10.69 -13.09 -1.10
C ILE A 85 -12.04 -12.60 -0.57
N TYR A 86 -12.07 -12.10 0.67
CA TYR A 86 -13.33 -11.74 1.35
C TYR A 86 -13.76 -10.28 1.18
N LYS A 87 -12.88 -9.38 0.70
CA LYS A 87 -13.19 -7.95 0.55
C LYS A 87 -14.40 -7.69 -0.35
N GLY A 88 -14.54 -8.46 -1.44
CA GLY A 88 -15.62 -8.35 -2.40
C GLY A 88 -15.74 -6.96 -3.07
N SER A 89 -16.85 -6.74 -3.78
CA SER A 89 -17.18 -5.48 -4.48
C SER A 89 -18.18 -4.61 -3.72
N GLY A 90 -18.12 -4.62 -2.38
CA GLY A 90 -19.04 -3.86 -1.53
C GLY A 90 -18.88 -2.34 -1.69
N SER A 91 -19.81 -1.57 -1.14
CA SER A 91 -19.70 -0.10 -1.11
C SER A 91 -18.44 0.35 -0.36
N ILE A 92 -17.98 1.59 -0.62
CA ILE A 92 -16.80 2.14 0.08
C ILE A 92 -16.98 2.06 1.61
N THR A 93 -18.18 2.36 2.11
CA THR A 93 -18.52 2.24 3.53
C THR A 93 -18.37 0.81 4.06
N GLN A 94 -18.85 -0.19 3.32
CA GLN A 94 -18.69 -1.61 3.70
C GLN A 94 -17.22 -2.03 3.70
N GLN A 95 -16.44 -1.60 2.71
CA GLN A 95 -15.00 -1.89 2.63
C GLN A 95 -14.24 -1.28 3.82
N ARG A 96 -14.54 -0.05 4.21
CA ARG A 96 -13.96 0.60 5.41
C ARG A 96 -14.32 -0.16 6.68
N GLN A 97 -15.60 -0.49 6.85
CA GLN A 97 -16.06 -1.24 8.02
C GLN A 97 -15.37 -2.61 8.14
N LEU A 98 -15.14 -3.29 7.01
CA LEU A 98 -14.38 -4.53 6.99
C LEU A 98 -12.94 -4.33 7.48
N VAL A 99 -12.24 -3.30 6.99
CA VAL A 99 -10.88 -2.97 7.44
C VAL A 99 -10.86 -2.64 8.93
N ASP A 100 -11.76 -1.78 9.40
CA ASP A 100 -11.87 -1.42 10.83
C ASP A 100 -12.13 -2.63 11.72
N ASN A 101 -13.00 -3.55 11.28
CA ASN A 101 -13.29 -4.78 12.01
C ASN A 101 -12.07 -5.69 12.08
N ASN A 102 -11.28 -5.80 11.00
CA ASN A 102 -10.04 -6.58 11.02
C ASN A 102 -9.00 -5.95 11.96
N ILE A 103 -8.81 -4.63 11.93
CA ILE A 103 -7.93 -3.91 12.87
C ILE A 103 -8.36 -4.18 14.32
N LYS A 104 -9.65 -4.12 14.63
CA LYS A 104 -10.18 -4.41 15.98
C LYS A 104 -9.87 -5.84 16.42
N LYS A 105 -10.04 -6.83 15.53
CA LYS A 105 -9.72 -8.25 15.83
C LYS A 105 -8.23 -8.43 16.11
N LEU A 106 -7.36 -7.85 15.28
CA LEU A 106 -5.91 -7.92 15.45
C LEU A 106 -5.47 -7.31 16.79
N LYS A 107 -5.96 -6.11 17.12
CA LYS A 107 -5.69 -5.47 18.42
C LYS A 107 -6.16 -6.31 19.61
N LYS A 108 -7.35 -6.92 19.51
CA LYS A 108 -7.87 -7.80 20.54
C LYS A 108 -6.98 -9.03 20.75
N GLY A 109 -6.43 -9.61 19.68
CA GLY A 109 -5.53 -10.76 19.73
C GLY A 109 -4.21 -10.49 20.44
N LEU A 110 -3.65 -9.28 20.29
CA LEU A 110 -2.39 -8.89 20.96
C LEU A 110 -2.58 -8.31 22.36
N LYS A 111 -3.80 -7.92 22.75
CA LYS A 111 -4.08 -7.29 24.05
C LYS A 111 -3.57 -8.10 25.25
N PRO A 112 -3.70 -9.45 25.32
CA PRO A 112 -3.17 -10.23 26.44
C PRO A 112 -1.65 -10.15 26.61
N PHE A 113 -0.93 -9.72 25.56
CA PHE A 113 0.54 -9.68 25.52
C PHE A 113 1.09 -8.26 25.48
N ALA A 114 0.34 -7.27 25.99
CA ALA A 114 0.69 -5.85 25.91
C ALA A 114 2.09 -5.51 26.48
N GLU A 115 2.50 -6.18 27.57
CA GLU A 115 3.83 -6.02 28.15
C GLU A 115 4.93 -6.49 27.20
N PHE A 116 4.77 -7.68 26.62
CA PHE A 116 5.71 -8.22 25.64
C PHE A 116 5.73 -7.39 24.34
N VAL A 117 4.59 -6.89 23.89
CA VAL A 117 4.52 -5.94 22.76
C VAL A 117 5.31 -4.67 23.07
N THR A 118 5.17 -4.14 24.30
CA THR A 118 5.91 -2.95 24.74
C THR A 118 7.41 -3.23 24.81
N TYR A 119 7.81 -4.36 25.38
CA TYR A 119 9.19 -4.85 25.40
C TYR A 119 9.80 -4.87 23.99
N CYS A 120 9.09 -5.47 23.04
CA CYS A 120 9.50 -5.55 21.64
C CYS A 120 9.62 -4.17 20.97
N LYS A 121 8.63 -3.29 21.15
CA LYS A 121 8.59 -1.96 20.51
C LYS A 121 9.65 -1.01 21.05
N GLN A 122 10.05 -1.17 22.31
CA GLN A 122 11.09 -0.38 22.94
C GLN A 122 12.50 -0.93 22.67
N GLY A 123 12.64 -2.01 21.92
CA GLY A 123 13.95 -2.59 21.59
C GLY A 123 14.70 -3.13 22.81
N ARG A 124 13.96 -3.50 23.86
CA ARG A 124 14.51 -3.98 25.13
C ARG A 124 15.21 -5.34 24.98
N SER A 125 16.12 -5.64 25.90
CA SER A 125 16.94 -6.87 25.87
C SER A 125 17.09 -7.57 27.22
N GLU A 126 16.60 -6.97 28.31
CA GLU A 126 16.78 -7.49 29.66
C GLU A 126 16.09 -8.83 29.93
N LEU A 127 15.14 -9.25 29.08
CA LEU A 127 14.46 -10.55 29.18
C LEU A 127 14.82 -11.51 28.04
N ASP A 128 15.80 -11.17 27.20
CA ASP A 128 16.13 -11.95 26.00
C ASP A 128 16.55 -13.37 26.34
N GLU A 129 17.34 -13.53 27.40
CA GLU A 129 17.79 -14.84 27.86
C GLU A 129 16.63 -15.73 28.29
N TYR A 130 15.51 -15.17 28.74
CA TYR A 130 14.30 -15.92 29.12
C TYR A 130 13.45 -16.24 27.90
N TYR A 131 13.20 -15.24 27.05
CA TYR A 131 12.27 -15.34 25.95
C TYR A 131 12.78 -16.12 24.74
N TYR A 132 14.09 -16.05 24.45
CA TYR A 132 14.64 -16.49 23.17
C TYR A 132 15.70 -17.59 23.27
N LEU A 133 15.92 -18.19 24.44
CA LEU A 133 16.75 -19.40 24.59
C LEU A 133 15.86 -20.64 24.68
N ARG A 134 16.13 -21.65 23.84
CA ARG A 134 15.34 -22.90 23.80
C ARG A 134 15.35 -23.69 25.10
N LYS A 135 16.41 -23.51 25.92
CA LYS A 135 16.55 -24.19 27.22
C LYS A 135 15.42 -23.83 28.21
N ASN A 136 14.75 -22.69 28.06
CA ASN A 136 13.72 -22.21 29.00
C ASN A 136 12.34 -22.76 28.70
N LYS A 137 12.21 -24.09 28.75
CA LYS A 137 10.96 -24.78 28.42
C LYS A 137 9.82 -24.49 29.40
N SER A 138 10.13 -24.05 30.61
CA SER A 138 9.15 -23.66 31.63
C SER A 138 8.23 -22.52 31.20
N LEU A 139 8.64 -21.68 30.24
CA LEU A 139 7.86 -20.53 29.77
C LEU A 139 6.93 -20.86 28.60
N TRP A 140 7.00 -22.08 28.04
CA TRP A 140 6.19 -22.47 26.87
C TRP A 140 4.67 -22.31 27.06
N PRO A 141 4.07 -22.63 28.23
CA PRO A 141 2.63 -22.47 28.41
C PRO A 141 2.16 -21.01 28.44
N ILE A 142 3.05 -20.05 28.71
CA ILE A 142 2.70 -18.65 29.02
C ILE A 142 2.19 -17.90 27.78
N THR A 143 2.68 -18.24 26.59
CA THR A 143 2.28 -17.55 25.36
C THR A 143 1.02 -18.12 24.72
N TYR A 144 0.51 -19.26 25.21
CA TYR A 144 -0.61 -19.98 24.60
C TYR A 144 -0.39 -20.25 23.10
N ARG A 145 0.88 -20.45 22.71
CA ARG A 145 1.31 -20.74 21.34
C ARG A 145 1.94 -22.12 21.29
N SER A 146 1.63 -22.87 20.24
CA SER A 146 1.96 -24.29 20.14
C SER A 146 3.19 -24.57 19.28
N ALA A 147 3.79 -23.57 18.61
CA ALA A 147 5.01 -23.79 17.83
C ALA A 147 6.13 -24.45 18.63
N CYS A 148 6.33 -24.05 19.90
CA CYS A 148 7.30 -24.66 20.80
C CYS A 148 6.97 -26.11 21.21
N ILE A 149 5.70 -26.51 21.11
CA ILE A 149 5.25 -27.88 21.39
C ILE A 149 5.46 -28.77 20.17
N TYR A 150 5.15 -28.27 18.97
CA TYR A 150 5.26 -29.04 17.73
C TYR A 150 6.68 -29.10 17.15
N ASP A 151 7.48 -28.05 17.34
CA ASP A 151 8.84 -27.96 16.82
C ASP A 151 9.79 -27.39 17.89
N PRO A 152 10.05 -28.16 18.98
CA PRO A 152 10.78 -27.70 20.16
C PRO A 152 12.25 -27.37 19.88
N ASP A 153 12.84 -27.99 18.86
CA ASP A 153 14.24 -27.76 18.50
C ASP A 153 14.40 -26.47 17.72
N PHE A 154 13.36 -26.02 17.03
CA PHE A 154 13.35 -24.85 16.18
C PHE A 154 12.47 -23.73 16.73
N SER A 155 12.07 -23.74 18.01
CA SER A 155 11.17 -22.73 18.57
C SER A 155 11.49 -22.42 20.03
N THR A 156 11.04 -21.27 20.50
CA THR A 156 11.18 -20.79 21.89
C THR A 156 9.80 -20.46 22.45
N SER A 157 9.73 -19.95 23.68
CA SER A 157 8.44 -19.52 24.23
C SER A 157 7.83 -18.33 23.46
N HIS A 158 8.65 -17.42 22.92
CA HIS A 158 8.20 -16.10 22.44
C HIS A 158 8.50 -15.79 20.96
N ASP A 159 9.21 -16.64 20.21
CA ASP A 159 9.55 -16.37 18.80
C ASP A 159 8.32 -16.34 17.88
N GLU A 160 7.33 -17.22 18.10
CA GLU A 160 6.06 -17.15 17.36
C GLU A 160 5.30 -15.84 17.66
N LEU A 161 5.22 -15.47 18.94
CA LEU A 161 4.57 -14.21 19.34
C LEU A 161 5.31 -13.00 18.77
N ARG A 162 6.65 -13.07 18.67
CA ARG A 162 7.46 -12.04 18.01
C ARG A 162 7.15 -11.96 16.51
N ALA A 163 6.96 -13.08 15.83
CA ALA A 163 6.55 -13.11 14.43
C ALA A 163 5.15 -12.50 14.23
N GLU A 164 4.23 -12.73 15.16
CA GLU A 164 2.90 -12.10 15.14
C GLU A 164 2.95 -10.58 15.29
N ILE A 165 3.88 -10.05 16.10
CA ILE A 165 4.10 -8.60 16.20
C ILE A 165 4.62 -8.04 14.87
N VAL A 166 5.57 -8.72 14.21
CA VAL A 166 6.07 -8.32 12.88
C VAL A 166 4.92 -8.32 11.87
N ALA A 167 4.11 -9.38 11.83
CA ALA A 167 2.95 -9.47 10.95
C ALA A 167 1.95 -8.34 11.24
N TYR A 168 1.64 -8.08 12.51
CA TYR A 168 0.74 -7.00 12.91
C TYR A 168 1.21 -5.65 12.38
N ASP A 169 2.48 -5.31 12.54
CA ASP A 169 3.01 -4.02 12.06
C ASP A 169 2.91 -3.90 10.53
N LEU A 170 3.15 -4.98 9.78
CA LEU A 170 2.97 -5.01 8.32
C LEU A 170 1.49 -4.88 7.90
N ILE A 171 0.59 -5.61 8.57
CA ILE A 171 -0.86 -5.54 8.30
C ILE A 171 -1.40 -4.15 8.59
N MET A 172 -0.96 -3.51 9.68
CA MET A 172 -1.40 -2.16 10.04
C MET A 172 -0.98 -1.13 8.99
N LYS A 173 0.26 -1.19 8.48
CA LYS A 173 0.73 -0.34 7.37
C LYS A 173 -0.09 -0.56 6.10
N PHE A 174 -0.41 -1.81 5.76
CA PHE A 174 -1.27 -2.12 4.63
C PHE A 174 -2.66 -1.50 4.80
N TYR A 175 -3.29 -1.67 5.96
CA TYR A 175 -4.63 -1.15 6.19
C TYR A 175 -4.70 0.37 6.28
N GLU A 176 -3.67 1.04 6.79
CA GLU A 176 -3.57 2.49 6.76
C GLU A 176 -3.64 3.01 5.32
N LYS A 177 -2.88 2.39 4.42
CA LYS A 177 -2.90 2.74 2.99
C LYS A 177 -4.22 2.40 2.30
N GLU A 178 -4.81 1.25 2.64
CA GLU A 178 -6.11 0.84 2.10
C GLU A 178 -7.21 1.84 2.51
N LEU A 179 -7.23 2.26 3.79
CA LEU A 179 -8.15 3.28 4.28
C LEU A 179 -7.94 4.63 3.58
N GLU A 180 -6.70 5.02 3.32
CA GLU A 180 -6.40 6.25 2.58
C GLU A 180 -6.90 6.16 1.13
N THR A 181 -6.69 5.02 0.46
CA THR A 181 -7.21 4.76 -0.89
C THR A 181 -8.74 4.83 -0.93
N LEU A 182 -9.41 4.28 0.09
CA LEU A 182 -10.87 4.34 0.20
C LEU A 182 -11.37 5.76 0.48
N ARG A 183 -10.65 6.53 1.31
CA ARG A 183 -10.96 7.95 1.59
C ARG A 183 -10.85 8.81 0.34
N ILE A 184 -9.82 8.59 -0.48
CA ILE A 184 -9.63 9.27 -1.77
C ILE A 184 -10.80 8.99 -2.72
N LYS A 185 -11.19 7.71 -2.84
CA LYS A 185 -12.35 7.29 -3.64
C LYS A 185 -13.66 7.92 -3.15
N GLU A 186 -13.84 8.00 -1.83
CA GLU A 186 -15.03 8.59 -1.19
C GLU A 186 -15.17 10.08 -1.49
N LEU A 187 -14.06 10.80 -1.54
CA LEU A 187 -14.04 12.25 -1.79
C LEU A 187 -14.22 12.60 -3.28
N ASN A 188 -14.33 11.63 -4.19
CA ASN A 188 -14.19 11.82 -5.65
C ASN A 188 -12.94 12.64 -6.01
N ALA A 189 -11.94 12.67 -5.12
CA ALA A 189 -10.69 13.35 -5.34
C ALA A 189 -9.87 12.41 -6.21
N TYR A 190 -9.75 12.71 -7.50
CA TYR A 190 -8.71 12.09 -8.28
C TYR A 190 -7.37 12.51 -7.68
N VAL A 191 -6.75 11.62 -6.90
CA VAL A 191 -5.31 11.71 -6.68
C VAL A 191 -4.68 11.35 -8.02
N VAL A 192 -4.31 12.39 -8.76
CA VAL A 192 -3.26 12.28 -9.75
C VAL A 192 -2.03 11.88 -8.96
N ASP A 193 -1.72 10.59 -9.05
CA ASP A 193 -0.48 10.03 -8.57
C ASP A 193 0.65 10.80 -9.24
N SER A 194 1.31 11.68 -8.48
CA SER A 194 2.41 12.53 -8.93
C SER A 194 3.65 11.74 -9.30
N SER A 195 3.62 10.40 -9.19
CA SER A 195 4.65 9.48 -9.66
C SER A 195 4.40 8.91 -11.07
N ASN A 196 3.27 9.23 -11.71
CA ASN A 196 2.96 8.81 -13.08
C ASN A 196 2.64 10.02 -13.97
N GLU A 197 3.67 10.79 -14.34
CA GLU A 197 3.53 12.01 -15.16
C GLU A 197 2.90 11.78 -16.55
N ASN A 198 2.70 10.54 -17.01
CA ASN A 198 2.27 10.25 -18.39
C ASN A 198 1.15 9.20 -18.51
N LYS A 199 0.05 9.31 -17.76
CA LYS A 199 -1.04 8.31 -17.86
C LYS A 199 -2.02 8.55 -19.02
N PHE A 200 -2.08 9.76 -19.58
CA PHE A 200 -2.96 10.11 -20.69
C PHE A 200 -2.12 10.56 -21.89
N ASN A 201 -2.04 9.73 -22.93
CA ASN A 201 -1.38 10.09 -24.18
C ASN A 201 -2.31 10.93 -25.06
N LEU A 202 -2.78 12.07 -24.53
CA LEU A 202 -3.75 12.95 -25.18
C LEU A 202 -3.16 14.35 -25.33
N GLU A 203 -2.14 14.52 -26.17
CA GLU A 203 -1.52 15.83 -26.38
C GLU A 203 -2.53 16.88 -26.88
N TRP A 204 -2.57 18.06 -26.24
CA TRP A 204 -3.36 19.18 -26.75
C TRP A 204 -2.73 19.72 -28.03
N THR A 205 -3.43 19.58 -29.15
CA THR A 205 -2.93 20.01 -30.46
C THR A 205 -3.35 21.42 -30.87
N SER A 206 -4.24 22.06 -30.10
CA SER A 206 -4.68 23.44 -30.34
C SER A 206 -3.88 24.45 -29.49
N ASN A 207 -4.21 25.75 -29.54
CA ASN A 207 -3.47 26.73 -28.74
C ASN A 207 -3.80 26.60 -27.24
N LYS A 208 -2.84 26.92 -26.37
CA LYS A 208 -3.05 26.96 -24.91
C LYS A 208 -4.23 27.86 -24.49
N ILE A 209 -4.42 28.99 -25.17
CA ILE A 209 -5.54 29.91 -24.92
C ILE A 209 -6.90 29.29 -25.27
N ASP A 210 -6.95 28.34 -26.21
CA ASP A 210 -8.16 27.64 -26.60
C ASP A 210 -8.56 26.60 -25.52
N LEU A 211 -7.56 25.95 -24.91
CA LEU A 211 -7.78 25.09 -23.74
C LEU A 211 -8.28 25.88 -22.53
N VAL A 212 -7.71 27.06 -22.30
CA VAL A 212 -8.17 27.98 -21.25
C VAL A 212 -9.62 28.43 -21.51
N GLU A 213 -9.97 28.75 -22.76
CA GLU A 213 -11.35 29.08 -23.15
C GLU A 213 -12.33 27.96 -22.76
N LEU A 214 -12.00 26.71 -23.07
CA LEU A 214 -12.80 25.53 -22.75
C LEU A 214 -12.97 25.33 -21.23
N ILE A 215 -11.89 25.45 -20.48
CA ILE A 215 -11.92 25.30 -19.02
C ILE A 215 -12.85 26.34 -18.39
N TYR A 216 -12.74 27.61 -18.80
CA TYR A 216 -13.62 28.66 -18.30
C TYR A 216 -15.08 28.48 -18.73
N ALA A 217 -15.33 27.98 -19.95
CA ALA A 217 -16.67 27.67 -20.42
C ALA A 217 -17.33 26.58 -19.57
N LEU A 218 -16.60 25.50 -19.26
CA LEU A 218 -17.06 24.40 -18.40
C LEU A 218 -17.31 24.83 -16.96
N GLN A 219 -16.47 25.71 -16.42
CA GLN A 219 -16.69 26.27 -15.09
C GLN A 219 -17.96 27.14 -15.06
N THR A 220 -18.12 28.01 -16.07
CA THR A 220 -19.22 28.98 -16.13
C THR A 220 -20.55 28.31 -16.42
N SER A 221 -20.57 27.24 -17.24
CA SER A 221 -21.77 26.45 -17.52
C SER A 221 -22.26 25.65 -16.31
N ARG A 222 -21.43 25.52 -15.28
CA ARG A 222 -21.69 24.71 -14.08
C ARG A 222 -21.93 23.23 -14.37
N ALA A 223 -21.58 22.75 -15.57
CA ALA A 223 -21.74 21.35 -15.97
C ALA A 223 -20.92 20.39 -15.10
N ILE A 224 -19.84 20.88 -14.48
CA ILE A 224 -18.98 20.09 -13.58
C ILE A 224 -19.26 20.50 -12.13
N GLN A 225 -19.66 19.53 -11.30
CA GLN A 225 -19.92 19.71 -9.87
C GLN A 225 -20.83 20.90 -9.53
N ASN A 226 -21.82 21.21 -10.39
CA ASN A 226 -22.70 22.36 -10.25
C ASN A 226 -21.95 23.70 -10.07
N GLY A 227 -20.76 23.82 -10.65
CA GLY A 227 -19.91 25.02 -10.59
C GLY A 227 -19.17 25.21 -9.26
N LYS A 228 -19.16 24.22 -8.36
CA LYS A 228 -18.43 24.30 -7.07
C LYS A 228 -16.91 24.11 -7.21
N ILE A 229 -16.46 23.59 -8.35
CA ILE A 229 -15.04 23.35 -8.61
C ILE A 229 -14.29 24.66 -8.89
N SER A 230 -13.08 24.79 -8.34
CA SER A 230 -12.24 25.95 -8.59
C SER A 230 -11.59 25.90 -9.98
N ILE A 231 -11.26 27.08 -10.51
CA ILE A 231 -10.61 27.21 -11.82
C ILE A 231 -9.20 26.60 -11.82
N THR A 232 -8.48 26.71 -10.69
CA THR A 232 -7.14 26.14 -10.52
C THR A 232 -7.18 24.62 -10.48
N THR A 233 -8.19 24.03 -9.84
CA THR A 233 -8.38 22.57 -9.86
C THR A 233 -8.68 22.08 -11.27
N LEU A 234 -9.56 22.76 -12.02
CA LEU A 234 -9.81 22.43 -13.42
C LEU A 234 -8.54 22.57 -14.28
N ALA A 235 -7.75 23.62 -14.08
CA ALA A 235 -6.47 23.81 -14.78
C ALA A 235 -5.50 22.65 -14.55
N ASN A 236 -5.37 22.17 -13.31
CA ASN A 236 -4.49 21.06 -12.98
C ASN A 236 -4.96 19.75 -13.63
N VAL A 237 -6.27 19.47 -13.59
CA VAL A 237 -6.85 18.27 -14.21
C VAL A 237 -6.64 18.29 -15.72
N PHE A 238 -7.02 19.38 -16.40
CA PHE A 238 -6.88 19.49 -17.85
C PHE A 238 -5.40 19.54 -18.27
N GLY A 239 -4.54 20.18 -17.48
CA GLY A 239 -3.10 20.22 -17.75
C GLY A 239 -2.45 18.84 -17.67
N THR A 240 -2.90 18.01 -16.72
CA THR A 240 -2.47 16.61 -16.61
C THR A 240 -3.02 15.76 -17.75
N VAL A 241 -4.31 15.86 -18.05
CA VAL A 241 -4.96 15.05 -19.10
C VAL A 241 -4.37 15.36 -20.46
N PHE A 242 -4.11 16.63 -20.74
CA PHE A 242 -3.67 17.09 -22.05
C PHE A 242 -2.17 17.35 -22.19
N ASN A 243 -1.37 16.97 -21.18
CA ASN A 243 0.06 17.24 -21.10
C ASN A 243 0.42 18.71 -21.45
N THR A 244 -0.30 19.66 -20.85
CA THR A 244 -0.17 21.10 -21.15
C THR A 244 0.03 21.89 -19.86
N ASP A 245 1.08 22.70 -19.79
CA ASP A 245 1.27 23.62 -18.67
C ASP A 245 0.15 24.66 -18.64
N LEU A 246 -0.60 24.71 -17.54
CA LEU A 246 -1.68 25.68 -17.29
C LEU A 246 -1.45 26.51 -16.02
N SER A 247 -0.22 26.58 -15.52
CA SER A 247 0.18 27.37 -14.33
C SER A 247 -0.27 28.84 -14.39
N ASN A 248 -0.31 29.42 -15.59
CA ASN A 248 -0.65 30.83 -15.84
C ASN A 248 -2.13 31.05 -16.26
N ILE A 249 -3.06 30.14 -15.93
CA ILE A 249 -4.45 30.18 -16.41
C ILE A 249 -5.14 31.54 -16.25
N HIS A 250 -4.95 32.22 -15.11
CA HIS A 250 -5.55 33.53 -14.85
C HIS A 250 -5.02 34.62 -15.81
N ARG A 251 -3.72 34.60 -16.12
CA ARG A 251 -3.09 35.55 -17.06
C ARG A 251 -3.60 35.30 -18.47
N THR A 252 -3.60 34.04 -18.90
CA THR A 252 -4.13 33.65 -20.21
C THR A 252 -5.61 34.01 -20.37
N TYR A 253 -6.39 33.97 -19.28
CA TYR A 253 -7.78 34.42 -19.30
C TYR A 253 -7.94 35.94 -19.46
N VAL A 254 -7.04 36.74 -18.89
CA VAL A 254 -7.02 38.19 -19.12
C VAL A 254 -6.73 38.50 -20.60
N GLU A 255 -5.80 37.76 -21.22
CA GLU A 255 -5.53 37.84 -22.65
C GLU A 255 -6.75 37.43 -23.49
N LEU A 256 -7.48 36.40 -23.07
CA LEU A 256 -8.72 35.99 -23.72
C LEU A 256 -9.79 37.10 -23.63
N LYS A 257 -9.93 37.75 -22.48
CA LYS A 257 -10.86 38.86 -22.27
C LYS A 257 -10.51 40.12 -23.09
N SER A 258 -9.24 40.35 -23.40
CA SER A 258 -8.80 41.54 -24.13
C SER A 258 -9.07 41.48 -25.63
N ARG A 259 -9.49 40.32 -26.15
CA ARG A 259 -9.91 40.14 -27.56
C ARG A 259 -11.08 41.07 -27.90
N LYS A 260 -10.86 41.98 -28.87
CA LYS A 260 -11.87 42.94 -29.36
C LYS A 260 -12.91 42.30 -30.30
N LYS A 261 -12.51 41.26 -31.05
CA LYS A 261 -13.37 40.43 -31.90
C LYS A 261 -13.18 38.96 -31.51
N ASP A 262 -14.25 38.17 -31.64
CA ASP A 262 -14.25 36.71 -31.39
C ASP A 262 -13.71 36.27 -30.02
N ARG A 263 -14.34 36.80 -28.96
CA ARG A 263 -14.02 36.47 -27.56
C ARG A 263 -14.16 34.99 -27.21
N CYS A 264 -15.03 34.26 -27.92
CA CYS A 264 -15.25 32.82 -27.75
C CYS A 264 -14.98 32.06 -29.06
N LYS A 265 -13.79 32.28 -29.65
CA LYS A 265 -13.44 31.74 -30.97
C LYS A 265 -13.45 30.21 -30.97
N PHE A 266 -12.87 29.59 -29.94
CA PHE A 266 -12.74 28.15 -29.88
C PHE A 266 -14.09 27.47 -29.59
N MET A 267 -14.94 28.05 -28.74
CA MET A 267 -16.29 27.53 -28.50
C MET A 267 -17.14 27.53 -29.78
N LYS A 268 -17.08 28.62 -30.56
CA LYS A 268 -17.78 28.69 -31.86
C LYS A 268 -17.28 27.60 -32.81
N TYR A 269 -15.98 27.37 -32.86
CA TYR A 269 -15.39 26.30 -33.67
C TYR A 269 -15.89 24.91 -33.25
N LEU A 270 -15.90 24.60 -31.95
CA LEU A 270 -16.39 23.32 -31.43
C LEU A 270 -17.88 23.10 -31.74
N MET A 271 -18.69 24.14 -31.63
CA MET A 271 -20.12 24.09 -31.96
C MET A 271 -20.32 23.73 -33.43
N VAL A 272 -19.69 24.45 -34.36
CA VAL A 272 -19.78 24.18 -35.80
C VAL A 272 -19.25 22.79 -36.16
N ALA A 273 -18.14 22.36 -35.53
CA ALA A 273 -17.58 21.02 -35.76
C ALA A 273 -18.55 19.91 -35.31
N LEU A 274 -19.24 20.10 -34.19
CA LEU A 274 -20.24 19.15 -33.68
C LEU A 274 -21.50 19.14 -34.57
N GLU A 275 -22.02 20.31 -34.94
CA GLU A 275 -23.20 20.43 -35.81
C GLU A 275 -22.96 19.73 -37.15
N ASN A 276 -21.81 19.97 -37.78
CA ASN A 276 -21.43 19.30 -39.03
C ASN A 276 -21.41 17.78 -38.87
N ARG A 277 -20.85 17.27 -37.77
CA ARG A 277 -20.80 15.82 -37.49
C ARG A 277 -22.21 15.22 -37.37
N VAL A 278 -23.10 15.88 -36.63
CA VAL A 278 -24.49 15.41 -36.45
C VAL A 278 -25.22 15.36 -37.79
N ILE A 279 -25.13 16.41 -38.61
CA ILE A 279 -25.76 16.47 -39.94
C ILE A 279 -25.25 15.35 -40.85
N THR A 280 -23.93 15.09 -40.84
CA THR A 280 -23.34 14.01 -41.67
C THR A 280 -23.66 12.59 -41.20
N GLU A 281 -24.06 12.39 -39.94
CA GLU A 281 -24.44 11.07 -39.41
C GLU A 281 -25.96 10.81 -39.57
N GLU A 282 -26.76 11.83 -39.87
CA GLU A 282 -28.21 11.75 -40.17
C GLU A 282 -28.53 11.60 -41.67
N SER A 283 -27.53 11.67 -42.56
CA SER A 283 -27.66 11.56 -44.02
C SER A 283 -27.15 10.23 -44.56
#